data_AF-A0A7Y3DYQ9-F1
#
_entry.id   AF-A0A7Y3DYQ9-F1
#
_cell.length_a   1.000
_cell.length_b   1.000
_cell.length_c   1.000
_cell.angle_alpha   90.00
_cell.angle_beta   90.00
_cell.angle_gamma   90.00
#
_symmetry.space_group_name_H-M   'P 1'
#
loop_
_entity.id
_entity.type
_entity.pdbx_description
1 polymer ?
#
loop_
_entity_poly.entity_id
_entity_poly.type
_entity_poly.pdbx_seq_one_letter_code
_entity_poly.pdbx_strand_id
1 'polypeptide(L)'
;IDRSFVFRGERWIIDYKTSEHDGGNLEAFLESEAERYGEQLRRYREALSINESRPIRTALYFPLLDCVHEPGRGPVDAFLWTN
;
A
#
# COMPACT_ATOMS: atom_id res chain seq x y z
N ILE A 1 10.21 2.11 5.31
CA ILE A 1 8.82 2.27 5.79
C ILE A 1 8.56 3.76 5.79
N ASP A 2 7.76 4.25 4.86
CA ASP A 2 7.49 5.68 4.72
C ASP A 2 6.44 6.14 5.75
N ARG A 3 5.39 5.33 5.95
CA ARG A 3 4.37 5.59 6.96
C ARG A 3 3.85 4.31 7.59
N SER A 4 3.61 4.33 8.91
CA SER A 4 2.91 3.26 9.62
C SER A 4 2.02 3.82 10.72
N PHE A 5 0.81 3.25 10.85
CA PHE A 5 -0.18 3.68 11.84
C PHE A 5 -1.12 2.52 12.19
N VAL A 6 -1.94 2.71 13.23
CA VAL A 6 -3.00 1.75 13.59
C VAL A 6 -4.35 2.37 13.27
N PHE A 7 -5.18 1.64 12.53
CA PHE A 7 -6.55 2.04 12.22
C PHE A 7 -7.48 0.85 12.38
N ARG A 8 -8.58 1.03 13.13
CA ARG A 8 -9.58 -0.02 13.42
C ARG A 8 -8.98 -1.36 13.90
N GLY A 9 -7.90 -1.29 14.69
CA GLY A 9 -7.23 -2.49 15.23
C GLY A 9 -6.25 -3.17 14.27
N GLU A 10 -6.06 -2.64 13.06
CA GLU A 10 -5.10 -3.13 12.08
C GLU A 10 -3.88 -2.21 12.03
N ARG A 11 -2.68 -2.80 11.94
CA ARG A 11 -1.43 -2.06 11.70
C ARG A 11 -1.26 -1.88 10.20
N TRP A 12 -1.22 -0.64 9.76
CA TRP A 12 -0.97 -0.29 8.36
C TRP A 12 0.49 0.10 8.14
N ILE A 13 1.02 -0.32 7.00
CA ILE A 13 2.30 0.10 6.45
C ILE A 13 2.01 0.63 5.05
N ILE A 14 2.29 1.90 4.82
CA ILE A 14 2.08 2.57 3.54
C ILE A 14 3.44 3.00 2.98
N ASP A 15 3.68 2.66 1.72
CA ASP A 15 4.87 3.05 0.96
C ASP A 15 4.44 4.02 -0.15
N TYR A 16 5.16 5.13 -0.30
CA TYR A 16 4.76 6.24 -1.18
C TYR A 16 5.42 6.08 -2.55
N LYS A 17 4.63 6.13 -3.62
CA LYS A 17 5.11 5.97 -5.00
C LYS A 17 4.81 7.19 -5.84
N THR A 18 5.87 7.93 -6.15
CA THR A 18 5.87 8.98 -7.17
C THR A 18 6.07 8.33 -8.53
N SER A 19 5.05 7.64 -9.01
CA SER A 19 5.03 7.02 -10.33
C SER A 19 3.99 7.77 -11.20
N GLU A 20 4.38 8.12 -12.41
CA GLU A 20 3.49 8.72 -13.41
C GLU A 20 2.90 7.61 -14.28
N HIS A 21 1.62 7.74 -14.65
CA HIS A 21 0.94 6.84 -15.58
C HIS A 21 0.57 7.60 -16.84
N ASP A 22 1.28 7.36 -17.94
CA ASP A 22 1.14 8.07 -19.22
C ASP A 22 -0.11 7.69 -20.05
N GLY A 23 -1.11 7.10 -19.41
CA GLY A 23 -2.35 6.66 -20.05
C GLY A 23 -2.30 5.19 -20.51
N GLY A 24 -3.40 4.47 -20.27
CA GLY A 24 -3.51 3.03 -20.43
C GLY A 24 -4.31 2.38 -19.31
N ASN A 25 -4.21 1.06 -19.16
CA ASN A 25 -4.91 0.31 -18.11
C ASN A 25 -4.28 0.57 -16.72
N LEU A 26 -4.94 1.44 -15.95
CA LEU A 26 -4.52 1.83 -14.60
C LEU A 26 -4.41 0.63 -13.65
N GLU A 27 -5.37 -0.30 -13.68
CA GLU A 27 -5.37 -1.46 -12.79
C GLU A 27 -4.16 -2.37 -13.07
N ALA A 28 -3.83 -2.59 -14.34
CA ALA A 28 -2.66 -3.38 -14.72
C ALA A 28 -1.34 -2.70 -14.29
N PHE A 29 -1.27 -1.37 -14.37
CA PHE A 29 -0.13 -0.61 -13.88
C PHE A 29 0.03 -0.76 -12.35
N LEU A 30 -1.07 -0.60 -11.60
CA LEU A 30 -1.06 -0.71 -10.14
C LEU A 30 -0.67 -2.11 -9.67
N GLU A 31 -1.18 -3.16 -10.32
CA GLU A 31 -0.81 -4.54 -10.00
C GLU A 31 0.67 -4.80 -10.30
N SER A 32 1.19 -4.29 -11.42
CA SER A 32 2.62 -4.42 -11.74
C SER A 32 3.52 -3.74 -10.72
N GLU A 33 3.14 -2.55 -10.23
CA GLU A 33 3.87 -1.88 -9.15
C GLU A 33 3.72 -2.66 -7.83
N ALA A 34 2.54 -3.20 -7.50
CA ALA A 34 2.36 -4.06 -6.33
C ALA A 34 3.26 -5.30 -6.37
N GLU A 35 3.38 -5.97 -7.51
CA GLU A 35 4.30 -7.09 -7.70
C GLU A 35 5.75 -6.65 -7.49
N ARG A 36 6.15 -5.54 -8.11
CA ARG A 36 7.51 -4.99 -8.01
C ARG A 36 7.92 -4.66 -6.58
N TYR A 37 7.01 -4.10 -5.78
CA TYR A 37 7.28 -3.74 -4.39
C TYR A 37 6.84 -4.81 -3.39
N GLY A 38 6.23 -5.89 -3.85
CA GLY A 38 5.65 -6.93 -2.99
C GLY A 38 6.67 -7.56 -2.06
N GLU A 39 7.90 -7.81 -2.53
CA GLU A 39 8.96 -8.35 -1.67
C GLU A 39 9.36 -7.37 -0.57
N GLN A 40 9.46 -6.07 -0.88
CA GLN A 40 9.78 -5.04 0.11
C GLN A 40 8.69 -4.92 1.17
N LEU A 41 7.42 -4.88 0.75
CA LEU A 41 6.27 -4.83 1.66
C LEU A 41 6.21 -6.07 2.57
N ARG A 42 6.50 -7.26 2.01
CA ARG A 42 6.59 -8.51 2.78
C ARG A 42 7.67 -8.42 3.85
N ARG A 43 8.87 -7.92 3.53
CA ARG A 43 9.97 -7.75 4.49
C ARG A 43 9.59 -6.79 5.63
N TYR A 44 8.89 -5.70 5.33
CA TYR A 44 8.39 -4.78 6.36
C TYR A 44 7.36 -5.44 7.28
N ARG A 45 6.43 -6.18 6.69
CA ARG A 45 5.43 -6.95 7.44
C ARG A 45 6.09 -7.95 8.39
N GLU A 46 7.07 -8.70 7.89
CA GLU A 46 7.81 -9.69 8.70
C GLU A 46 8.58 -9.02 9.84
N ALA A 47 9.32 -7.95 9.56
CA ALA A 47 10.06 -7.22 10.59
C ALA A 47 9.15 -6.67 11.70
N LEU A 48 7.98 -6.12 11.35
CA LEU A 48 7.05 -5.59 12.34
C LEU A 48 6.27 -6.67 13.08
N SER A 49 6.02 -7.82 12.45
CA SER A 49 5.27 -8.93 13.06
C SER A 49 5.95 -9.54 14.29
N ILE A 50 7.27 -9.33 14.47
CA ILE A 50 8.03 -9.82 15.63
C ILE A 50 7.47 -9.26 16.95
N ASN A 51 7.01 -8.01 16.96
CA ASN A 51 6.55 -7.31 18.16
C ASN A 51 5.12 -6.73 18.01
N GLU A 52 4.40 -7.09 16.95
CA GLU A 52 3.06 -6.61 16.68
C GLU A 52 2.07 -7.77 16.77
N SER A 53 1.04 -7.60 17.61
CA SER A 53 -0.02 -8.60 17.78
C SER A 53 -1.24 -8.34 16.88
N ARG A 54 -1.34 -7.14 16.30
CA ARG A 54 -2.42 -6.77 15.37
C ARG A 54 -2.18 -7.35 13.98
N PRO A 55 -3.24 -7.60 13.20
CA PRO A 55 -3.09 -7.87 11.77
C PRO A 55 -2.34 -6.73 11.09
N ILE A 56 -1.33 -7.07 10.29
CA ILE A 56 -0.53 -6.09 9.54
C ILE A 56 -0.99 -6.09 8.09
N ARG A 57 -1.34 -4.91 7.58
CA ARG A 57 -1.70 -4.66 6.19
C ARG A 57 -0.70 -3.70 5.55
N THR A 58 -0.44 -3.94 4.28
CA THR A 58 0.53 -3.19 3.48
C THR A 58 -0.14 -2.66 2.24
N ALA A 59 0.08 -1.39 1.90
CA ALA A 59 -0.41 -0.82 0.65
C ALA A 59 0.59 0.18 0.07
N LEU A 60 0.44 0.42 -1.23
CA LEU A 60 1.13 1.48 -1.96
C LEU A 60 0.19 2.67 -2.08
N TYR A 61 0.69 3.87 -1.79
CA TYR A 61 -0.03 5.12 -2.04
C TYR A 61 0.62 5.84 -3.23
N PHE A 62 -0.20 6.21 -4.22
CA PHE A 62 0.22 6.91 -5.43
C PHE A 62 -0.33 8.34 -5.39
N PRO A 63 0.43 9.33 -4.88
CA PRO A 63 -0.09 10.69 -4.69
C PRO A 63 -0.52 11.37 -6.00
N LEU A 64 0.13 11.02 -7.11
CA LEU A 64 -0.20 11.58 -8.44
C LEU A 64 -1.49 11.00 -9.03
N LEU A 65 -1.94 9.86 -8.52
CA LEU A 65 -3.15 9.15 -8.96
C LEU A 65 -4.27 9.20 -7.91
N ASP A 66 -3.99 9.82 -6.76
CA ASP A 66 -4.89 9.93 -5.59
C ASP A 66 -5.52 8.60 -5.14
N CYS A 67 -4.75 7.51 -5.25
CA CYS A 67 -5.24 6.17 -4.96
C CYS A 67 -4.30 5.39 -4.03
N VAL A 68 -4.89 4.47 -3.27
CA VAL A 68 -4.20 3.48 -2.46
C VAL A 68 -4.47 2.11 -3.08
N HIS A 69 -3.41 1.33 -3.29
CA HIS A 69 -3.50 -0.02 -3.83
C HIS A 69 -2.87 -1.03 -2.88
N GLU A 70 -3.67 -2.02 -2.47
CA GLU A 70 -3.23 -3.14 -1.65
C GLU A 70 -2.99 -4.35 -2.55
N PRO A 71 -1.82 -5.03 -2.46
CA PRO A 71 -1.54 -6.20 -3.29
C PRO A 71 -2.62 -7.26 -3.17
N GLY A 72 -3.15 -7.75 -4.31
CA GLY A 72 -4.22 -8.75 -4.35
C GLY A 72 -5.63 -8.21 -4.04
N ARG A 73 -5.80 -6.88 -3.98
CA ARG A 73 -7.11 -6.20 -3.92
C ARG A 73 -7.17 -5.08 -4.97
N GLY A 74 -8.37 -4.77 -5.43
CA GLY A 74 -8.59 -3.63 -6.32
C GLY A 74 -8.21 -2.29 -5.67
N PRO A 75 -7.96 -1.25 -6.47
CA PRO A 75 -7.62 0.08 -5.96
C PRO A 75 -8.76 0.65 -5.11
N VAL A 76 -8.40 1.38 -4.06
CA VAL A 76 -9.35 2.15 -3.23
C VAL A 76 -8.95 3.61 -3.23
N ASP A 77 -9.94 4.50 -3.28
CA ASP A 77 -9.69 5.94 -3.23
C ASP A 77 -9.01 6.31 -1.92
N ALA A 78 -7.96 7.15 -2.00
CA ALA A 78 -7.19 7.58 -0.83
C ALA A 78 -8.05 8.42 0.14
N PHE A 79 -9.11 9.07 -0.36
CA PHE A 79 -10.09 9.81 0.42
C PHE A 79 -10.82 8.98 1.49
N LEU A 80 -10.92 7.65 1.33
CA LEU A 80 -11.53 6.78 2.34
C LEU A 80 -10.67 6.62 3.61
N TRP A 81 -9.43 7.11 3.60
CA TRP A 81 -8.46 6.96 4.69
C TRP A 81 -8.17 8.26 5.44
N THR A 82 -8.76 9.39 5.03
CA THR A 82 -8.51 10.73 5.58
C THR A 82 -9.65 11.30 6.44
N ASN A 83 -10.75 10.56 6.62
CA ASN A 83 -11.91 10.93 7.47
C ASN A 83 -12.24 9.87 8.53
#